data_AF-A0A7S2A639-F1
#
_entry.id   AF-A0A7S2A639-F1
#
_cell.length_a   1.000
_cell.length_b   1.000
_cell.length_c   1.000
_cell.angle_alpha   90.00
_cell.angle_beta   90.00
_cell.angle_gamma   90.00
#
_symmetry.space_group_name_H-M   'P 1'
#
loop_
_entity.id
_entity.type
_entity.pdbx_description
1 polymer ?
#
loop_
_entity_poly.entity_id
_entity_poly.type
_entity_poly.pdbx_seq_one_letter_code
_entity_poly.pdbx_strand_id
1 'polypeptide(L)'
;MLLAVFDLDYTVWQPEMYQIDGPPRLVKVVDACPPKSRKRRKDRSPPSGPPPGSRTVREGMIVTDRNGAIMTVFDGASHALSEINRMKKDGDPSIITAVASRTDEPSWAYKCMDWLVADDGTPLRDFFDHV
;
A
#
# COMPACT_ATOMS: atom_id res chain seq x y z
N MET A 1 11.04 23.14 11.97
CA MET A 1 10.64 22.51 10.71
C MET A 1 11.49 21.28 10.52
N LEU A 2 10.87 20.11 10.64
CA LEU A 2 11.50 18.81 10.43
C LEU A 2 10.97 18.28 9.10
N LEU A 3 11.84 17.80 8.23
CA LEU A 3 11.46 17.23 6.94
C LEU A 3 11.80 15.74 6.92
N ALA A 4 10.79 14.92 6.70
CA ALA A 4 10.94 13.50 6.42
C ALA A 4 10.60 13.24 4.95
N VAL A 5 11.55 12.68 4.21
CA VAL A 5 11.38 12.38 2.78
C VAL A 5 11.42 10.88 2.57
N PHE A 6 10.47 10.37 1.80
CA PHE A 6 10.32 8.95 1.51
C PHE A 6 10.48 8.71 0.01
N ASP A 7 11.26 7.69 -0.35
CA ASP A 7 11.08 7.02 -1.63
C ASP A 7 9.79 6.18 -1.60
N LEU A 8 9.31 5.71 -2.75
CA LEU A 8 8.09 4.92 -2.88
C LEU A 8 8.40 3.44 -3.09
N ASP A 9 9.02 3.12 -4.24
CA ASP A 9 9.27 1.75 -4.68
C ASP A 9 10.21 1.03 -3.70
N TYR A 10 9.78 -0.13 -3.20
CA TYR A 10 10.47 -0.91 -2.17
C TYR A 10 10.78 -0.21 -0.84
N THR A 11 10.27 1.00 -0.65
CA THR A 11 10.35 1.74 0.62
C THR A 11 8.99 1.75 1.31
N VAL A 12 7.94 2.12 0.58
CA VAL A 12 6.55 2.16 1.10
C VAL A 12 5.79 0.89 0.72
N TRP A 13 5.98 0.39 -0.50
CA TRP A 13 5.26 -0.76 -1.02
C TRP A 13 6.14 -1.71 -1.83
N GLN A 14 5.56 -2.86 -2.15
CA GLN A 14 6.05 -3.81 -3.13
C GLN A 14 4.88 -4.34 -4.00
N PRO A 15 5.14 -4.79 -5.23
CA PRO A 15 6.42 -4.71 -5.98
C PRO A 15 6.78 -3.28 -6.45
N GLU A 16 7.92 -3.10 -7.11
CA GLU A 16 8.29 -1.82 -7.75
C GLU A 16 7.38 -1.52 -8.94
N MET A 17 7.13 -0.25 -9.25
CA MET A 17 6.26 0.12 -10.37
C MET A 17 6.74 -0.41 -11.72
N TYR A 18 8.06 -0.53 -11.97
CA TYR A 18 8.54 -1.11 -13.24
C TYR A 18 8.37 -2.64 -13.32
N GLN A 19 8.08 -3.31 -12.19
CA GLN A 19 7.92 -4.76 -12.13
C GLN A 19 6.50 -5.22 -12.45
N ILE A 20 5.51 -4.32 -12.43
CA ILE A 20 4.10 -4.67 -12.63
C ILE A 20 3.71 -4.69 -14.12
N ASP A 21 2.84 -5.62 -14.51
CA ASP A 21 2.31 -5.66 -15.89
C ASP A 21 1.16 -4.67 -16.06
N GLY A 22 1.50 -3.50 -16.60
CA GLY A 22 0.56 -2.45 -16.93
C GLY A 22 0.02 -1.70 -15.70
N PRO A 23 -0.93 -0.77 -15.92
CA PRO A 23 -1.38 0.13 -14.87
C PRO A 23 -2.11 -0.63 -13.75
N PRO A 24 -1.94 -0.21 -12.49
CA PRO A 24 -2.60 -0.82 -11.34
C PRO A 24 -4.12 -0.72 -11.45
N ARG A 25 -4.81 -1.71 -10.90
CA ARG A 25 -6.27 -1.86 -10.95
C ARG A 25 -6.82 -2.26 -9.59
N LEU A 26 -7.99 -1.74 -9.25
CA LEU A 26 -8.76 -2.23 -8.11
C LEU A 26 -9.58 -3.45 -8.52
N VAL A 27 -9.39 -4.55 -7.80
CA VAL A 27 -10.12 -5.81 -8.00
C VAL A 27 -10.72 -6.28 -6.68
N LYS A 28 -11.82 -7.03 -6.74
CA LYS A 28 -12.41 -7.60 -5.52
C LYS A 28 -11.52 -8.71 -4.99
N VAL A 29 -11.37 -8.79 -3.67
CA VAL A 29 -10.61 -9.86 -2.99
C VAL A 29 -11.06 -11.25 -3.44
N VAL A 30 -12.37 -11.45 -3.61
CA VAL A 30 -12.93 -12.75 -4.03
C VAL A 30 -12.51 -13.18 -5.44
N ASP A 31 -12.23 -12.23 -6.32
CA ASP A 31 -11.84 -12.49 -7.70
C ASP A 31 -10.32 -12.74 -7.79
N ALA A 32 -9.53 -11.97 -7.03
CA ALA A 32 -8.06 -12.09 -7.01
C ALA A 32 -7.55 -13.23 -6.12
N CYS A 33 -8.27 -13.55 -5.04
CA CYS A 33 -7.95 -14.61 -4.09
C CYS A 33 -9.15 -15.57 -3.98
N PRO A 34 -9.43 -16.37 -5.02
CA PRO A 34 -10.60 -17.25 -5.02
C PRO A 34 -10.52 -18.25 -3.85
N PRO A 35 -11.62 -18.46 -3.10
CA PRO A 35 -11.64 -19.39 -1.99
C PRO A 35 -11.28 -20.79 -2.49
N LYS A 36 -10.25 -21.41 -1.90
CA LYS A 36 -9.82 -22.76 -2.27
C LYS A 36 -11.02 -23.71 -2.15
N SER A 37 -11.39 -24.38 -3.24
CA SER A 37 -12.31 -25.51 -3.17
C SER A 37 -11.78 -26.49 -2.14
N ARG A 38 -12.66 -26.96 -1.22
CA ARG A 38 -12.35 -27.84 -0.09
C ARG A 38 -11.61 -29.12 -0.54
N LYS A 39 -10.30 -29.07 -0.75
CA LYS A 39 -9.44 -30.26 -0.86
C LYS A 39 -8.60 -30.36 0.41
N ARG A 40 -8.98 -31.34 1.23
CA ARG A 40 -8.25 -31.81 2.42
C ARG A 40 -6.78 -32.05 2.09
N ARG A 41 -5.89 -31.13 2.47
CA ARG A 41 -4.49 -31.44 2.77
C ARG A 41 -4.07 -30.71 4.04
N LYS A 42 -3.62 -31.52 5.00
CA LYS A 42 -3.15 -31.16 6.33
C LYS A 42 -1.70 -30.69 6.20
N ASP A 43 -1.51 -29.46 5.74
CA ASP A 43 -0.23 -28.75 5.80
C ASP A 43 -0.51 -27.26 5.97
N ARG A 44 0.31 -26.61 6.81
CA ARG A 44 0.20 -25.21 7.28
C ARG A 44 -0.56 -24.32 6.30
N SER A 45 -1.80 -24.01 6.64
CA SER A 45 -2.68 -23.17 5.84
C SER A 45 -2.07 -21.77 5.68
N PRO A 46 -1.83 -21.27 4.44
CA PRO A 46 -1.64 -19.84 4.26
C PRO A 46 -2.93 -19.11 4.70
N PRO A 47 -2.83 -17.87 5.18
CA PRO A 47 -3.98 -17.12 5.67
C PRO A 47 -5.08 -17.07 4.61
N SER A 48 -6.33 -17.33 5.02
CA SER A 48 -7.50 -17.40 4.15
C SER A 48 -8.05 -16.01 3.76
N GLY A 49 -7.16 -15.04 3.57
CA GLY A 49 -7.49 -13.65 3.35
C GLY A 49 -6.48 -12.98 2.42
N PRO A 50 -6.73 -11.72 2.05
CA PRO A 50 -5.78 -10.97 1.23
C PRO A 50 -4.46 -10.81 2.00
N PRO A 51 -3.30 -10.70 1.30
CA PRO A 51 -2.01 -10.55 1.95
C PRO A 51 -1.99 -9.35 2.92
N PRO A 52 -1.23 -9.40 4.02
CA PRO A 52 -0.97 -8.22 4.85
C PRO A 52 -0.51 -7.03 4.01
N GLY A 53 -0.93 -5.81 4.39
CA GLY A 53 -0.58 -4.58 3.66
C GLY A 53 -1.30 -4.36 2.33
N SER A 54 -2.18 -5.26 1.87
CA SER A 54 -2.94 -5.09 0.61
C SER A 54 -4.26 -4.31 0.75
N ARG A 55 -4.52 -3.73 1.92
CA ARG A 55 -5.77 -3.01 2.20
C ARG A 55 -5.86 -1.76 1.31
N THR A 56 -7.10 -1.39 0.98
CA THR A 56 -7.38 -0.19 0.19
C THR A 56 -8.46 0.67 0.84
N VAL A 57 -8.63 1.87 0.30
CA VAL A 57 -9.73 2.79 0.68
C VAL A 57 -11.12 2.21 0.40
N ARG A 58 -11.24 1.17 -0.43
CA ARG A 58 -12.49 0.48 -0.72
C ARG A 58 -12.50 -0.88 -0.05
N GLU A 59 -13.42 -1.08 0.88
CA GLU A 59 -13.57 -2.36 1.58
C GLU A 59 -13.76 -3.53 0.58
N GLY A 60 -13.07 -4.64 0.84
CA GLY A 60 -13.13 -5.84 0.00
C GLY A 60 -12.45 -5.71 -1.37
N MET A 61 -11.72 -4.61 -1.62
CA MET A 61 -10.92 -4.42 -2.83
C MET A 61 -9.42 -4.42 -2.51
N ILE A 62 -8.61 -4.92 -3.45
CA ILE A 62 -7.14 -4.87 -3.42
C ILE A 62 -6.63 -4.27 -4.72
N VAL A 63 -5.39 -3.77 -4.70
CA VAL A 63 -4.72 -3.28 -5.91
C VAL A 63 -3.90 -4.41 -6.52
N THR A 64 -4.10 -4.67 -7.81
CA THR A 64 -3.31 -5.64 -8.58
C THR A 64 -2.82 -5.05 -9.89
N ASP A 65 -1.80 -5.68 -10.47
CA ASP A 65 -1.45 -5.49 -11.88
C ASP A 65 -2.41 -6.27 -12.82
N ARG A 66 -2.08 -6.33 -14.12
CA ARG A 66 -2.85 -7.10 -15.11
C ARG A 66 -2.77 -8.62 -14.91
N ASN A 67 -1.66 -9.13 -14.38
CA ASN A 67 -1.41 -10.56 -14.20
C ASN A 67 -1.82 -11.07 -12.80
N GLY A 68 -2.34 -10.18 -11.95
CA GLY A 68 -2.81 -10.51 -10.60
C GLY A 68 -1.73 -10.40 -9.52
N ALA A 69 -0.57 -9.80 -9.81
CA ALA A 69 0.41 -9.44 -8.78
C ALA A 69 -0.23 -8.40 -7.85
N ILE A 70 -0.28 -8.71 -6.55
CA ILE A 70 -0.92 -7.88 -5.53
C ILE A 70 0.06 -6.85 -5.02
N MET A 71 -0.38 -5.59 -4.93
CA MET A 71 0.39 -4.54 -4.29
C MET A 71 0.17 -4.57 -2.77
N THR A 72 1.25 -4.48 -2.01
CA THR A 72 1.23 -4.49 -0.54
C THR A 72 2.11 -3.38 0.01
N VAL A 73 1.58 -2.61 0.96
CA VAL A 73 2.35 -1.68 1.79
C VAL A 73 3.19 -2.48 2.80
N PHE A 74 4.43 -2.09 3.03
CA PHE A 74 5.25 -2.72 4.07
C PHE A 74 4.75 -2.33 5.46
N ASP A 75 4.64 -3.30 6.37
CA ASP A 75 4.20 -3.08 7.76
C ASP A 75 5.01 -1.98 8.46
N GLY A 76 6.34 -1.96 8.25
CA GLY A 76 7.22 -0.94 8.84
C GLY A 76 6.95 0.47 8.29
N ALA A 77 6.70 0.59 6.99
CA ALA A 77 6.36 1.87 6.36
C ALA A 77 4.98 2.36 6.80
N SER A 78 4.01 1.45 6.83
CA SER A 78 2.66 1.69 7.34
C SER A 78 2.70 2.24 8.76
N HIS A 79 3.41 1.56 9.66
CA HIS A 79 3.56 1.97 11.05
C HIS A 79 4.25 3.33 11.18
N ALA A 80 5.36 3.56 10.46
CA ALA A 80 6.09 4.82 10.51
C ALA A 80 5.23 6.02 10.05
N LEU A 81 4.48 5.87 8.96
CA LEU A 81 3.59 6.91 8.46
C LEU A 81 2.46 7.22 9.44
N SER A 82 1.83 6.19 10.02
CA SER A 82 0.81 6.35 11.06
C SER A 82 1.34 7.03 12.32
N GLU A 83 2.54 6.68 12.78
CA GLU A 83 3.17 7.34 13.94
C GLU A 83 3.50 8.81 13.66
N ILE A 84 4.04 9.13 12.47
CA ILE A 84 4.28 10.53 12.08
C ILE A 84 2.96 11.32 12.06
N ASN A 85 1.90 10.75 11.50
CA ASN A 85 0.59 11.40 11.48
C ASN A 85 0.02 11.60 12.89
N ARG A 86 0.22 10.64 13.81
CA ARG A 86 -0.13 10.80 15.22
C ARG A 86 0.66 11.95 15.86
N MET A 87 1.98 12.02 15.63
CA MET A 87 2.83 13.11 16.14
C MET A 87 2.39 14.49 15.62
N LYS A 88 2.02 14.59 14.33
CA LYS A 88 1.46 15.82 13.74
C LYS A 88 0.18 16.26 14.46
N LYS A 89 -0.70 15.32 14.84
CA LYS A 89 -1.96 15.60 15.54
C LYS A 89 -1.77 15.94 17.02
N ASP A 90 -0.81 15.31 17.70
CA ASP A 90 -0.65 15.38 19.16
C ASP A 90 0.18 16.59 19.65
N GLY A 91 0.89 17.31 18.78
CA GLY A 91 1.51 18.57 19.21
C GLY A 91 2.74 19.07 18.47
N ASP A 92 3.26 18.35 17.47
CA ASP A 92 4.36 18.87 16.62
C ASP A 92 3.92 18.98 15.14
N PRO A 93 3.18 20.05 14.79
CA PRO A 93 2.77 20.31 13.40
C PRO A 93 3.95 20.70 12.49
N SER A 94 5.19 20.74 13.02
CA SER A 94 6.35 21.20 12.26
C SER A 94 7.03 20.10 11.45
N ILE A 95 6.56 18.85 11.57
CA ILE A 95 6.98 17.73 10.73
C ILE A 95 6.27 17.84 9.37
N ILE A 96 7.07 18.00 8.32
CA ILE A 96 6.64 17.95 6.93
C ILE A 96 7.07 16.60 6.36
N THR A 97 6.17 15.95 5.63
CA THR A 97 6.41 14.69 4.96
C THR A 97 6.34 14.90 3.44
N ALA A 98 7.35 14.42 2.72
CA ALA A 98 7.44 14.56 1.28
C ALA A 98 7.81 13.24 0.61
N VAL A 99 7.46 13.12 -0.67
CA VAL A 99 7.90 12.02 -1.52
C VAL A 99 9.04 12.48 -2.43
N ALA A 100 10.06 11.65 -2.56
CA ALA A 100 11.10 11.79 -3.57
C ALA A 100 11.41 10.42 -4.18
N SER A 101 10.74 10.11 -5.29
CA SER A 101 10.91 8.85 -6.00
C SER A 101 11.40 9.07 -7.43
N ARG A 102 12.16 8.10 -7.92
CA ARG A 102 12.67 8.05 -9.30
C ARG A 102 11.85 7.12 -10.21
N THR A 103 10.64 6.77 -9.80
CA THR A 103 9.78 5.85 -10.52
C THR A 103 9.59 6.28 -11.98
N ASP A 104 9.68 5.31 -12.90
CA ASP A 104 9.48 5.54 -14.33
C ASP A 104 7.98 5.69 -14.69
N GLU A 105 7.09 5.30 -13.75
CA GLU A 105 5.64 5.26 -13.95
C GLU A 105 4.90 6.13 -12.90
N PRO A 106 5.10 7.46 -12.89
CA PRO A 106 4.56 8.34 -11.85
C PRO A 106 3.03 8.29 -11.78
N SER A 107 2.36 8.16 -12.94
CA SER A 107 0.89 8.04 -12.97
C SER A 107 0.36 6.78 -12.29
N TRP A 108 1.15 5.71 -12.22
CA TRP A 108 0.79 4.47 -11.55
C TRP A 108 1.04 4.58 -10.06
N ALA A 109 2.19 5.16 -9.68
CA ALA A 109 2.52 5.47 -8.29
C ALA A 109 1.43 6.34 -7.64
N TYR A 110 0.97 7.41 -8.30
CA TYR A 110 -0.12 8.25 -7.79
C TYR A 110 -1.42 7.47 -7.57
N LYS A 111 -1.79 6.55 -8.47
CA LYS A 111 -2.96 5.68 -8.29
C LYS A 111 -2.81 4.76 -7.08
N CYS A 112 -1.62 4.18 -6.90
CA CYS A 112 -1.32 3.37 -5.73
C CYS A 112 -1.44 4.19 -4.45
N MET A 113 -0.94 5.43 -4.43
CA MET A 113 -1.07 6.33 -3.29
C MET A 113 -2.53 6.72 -2.98
N ASP A 114 -3.35 6.90 -4.00
CA ASP A 114 -4.79 7.20 -3.86
C ASP A 114 -5.59 6.01 -3.31
N TRP A 115 -5.13 4.77 -3.53
CA TRP A 115 -5.92 3.58 -3.24
C TRP A 115 -5.43 2.78 -2.04
N LEU A 116 -4.12 2.63 -1.85
CA LEU A 116 -3.53 1.90 -0.74
C LEU A 116 -3.67 2.70 0.56
N VAL A 117 -3.83 2.00 1.67
CA VAL A 117 -3.97 2.60 3.00
C VAL A 117 -2.91 2.08 3.95
N ALA A 118 -2.53 2.90 4.93
CA ALA A 118 -1.76 2.47 6.09
C ALA A 118 -2.64 1.73 7.11
N ASP A 119 -2.07 1.33 8.24
CA ASP A 119 -2.72 0.51 9.27
C ASP A 119 -3.94 1.19 9.86
N ASP A 120 -3.85 2.51 10.05
CA ASP A 120 -4.93 3.36 10.55
C ASP A 120 -6.06 3.61 9.52
N GLY A 121 -5.93 3.09 8.29
CA GLY A 121 -6.91 3.23 7.21
C GLY A 121 -6.80 4.53 6.41
N THR A 122 -5.84 5.39 6.73
CA THR A 122 -5.60 6.63 5.97
C THR A 122 -4.98 6.28 4.61
N PRO A 123 -5.44 6.90 3.50
CA PRO A 123 -4.82 6.76 2.19
C PRO A 123 -3.35 7.20 2.22
N LEU A 124 -2.47 6.50 1.50
CA LEU A 124 -1.04 6.85 1.47
C LEU A 124 -0.80 8.30 1.03
N ARG A 125 -1.59 8.80 0.08
CA ARG A 125 -1.50 10.18 -0.40
C ARG A 125 -1.67 11.22 0.71
N ASP A 126 -2.54 10.97 1.67
CA ASP A 126 -2.88 11.93 2.72
C ASP A 126 -1.78 12.05 3.79
N PHE A 127 -0.78 11.17 3.76
CA PHE A 127 0.39 11.28 4.64
C PHE A 127 1.43 12.26 4.14
N PHE A 128 1.41 12.71 2.88
CA PHE A 128 2.48 13.53 2.30
C PHE A 128 1.98 14.93 1.97
N ASP A 129 2.66 15.94 2.51
CA ASP A 129 2.36 17.35 2.26
C ASP A 129 2.83 17.79 0.86
N HIS A 130 3.84 17.09 0.32
CA HIS A 130 4.42 17.35 -1.00
C HIS A 130 4.65 16.03 -1.76
N VAL A 131 4.14 15.95 -2.99
CA VAL A 131 4.22 14.81 -3.91
C VAL A 131 4.46 15.29 -5.34
#